data_AF-A0A0P8BR72-F1
#
_entry.id   AF-A0A0P8BR72-F1
#
_cell.length_a   1.000
_cell.length_b   1.000
_cell.length_c   1.000
_cell.angle_alpha   90.00
_cell.angle_beta   90.00
_cell.angle_gamma   90.00
#
_symmetry.space_group_name_H-M   'P 1'
#
loop_
_entity.id
_entity.type
_entity.pdbx_description
1 polymer ?
#
loop_
_entity_poly.entity_id
_entity_poly.type
_entity_poly.pdbx_seq_one_letter_code
_entity_poly.pdbx_strand_id
1 'polypeptide(L)'
;MTVTMFKKIGLKKIGFKKIGLKKIGIVAVSAIITTVIAVVMIAAPAMAHHPFGGQAPDNVFAGLLSGVGHPVLGFDHLAFVIAIGLLAAVLNRGITVLLAFLLAAVAGTGLHLAAVTLPASEWVISASVLLFGLLLVTRQRLSTPAVVALVALAGMFHGYAYGEAIVGAEPTPLVAYLIGLTGVQGAIAGAAYWVSKRALVGDLAQQPQPHGDGMTSNITSDMTSNITSGIASIRQAGFAICGAGAVLLGNLLV
;
A
#
# COMPACT_ATOMS: atom_id res chain seq x y z
N MET A 1 60.55 34.19 -14.82
CA MET A 1 59.23 34.83 -15.08
C MET A 1 58.38 33.87 -15.91
N THR A 2 57.56 33.02 -15.31
CA THR A 2 56.29 32.50 -15.90
C THR A 2 55.64 31.48 -14.94
N VAL A 3 55.15 31.98 -13.80
CA VAL A 3 54.13 31.28 -13.00
C VAL A 3 52.95 32.23 -12.84
N THR A 4 52.37 32.67 -13.96
CA THR A 4 51.19 33.54 -13.93
C THR A 4 50.42 33.51 -15.25
N MET A 5 49.98 32.32 -15.70
CA MET A 5 49.10 32.25 -16.88
C MET A 5 48.10 31.08 -16.86
N PHE A 6 47.54 30.71 -15.70
CA PHE A 6 46.36 29.84 -15.68
C PHE A 6 45.31 30.26 -14.63
N LYS A 7 45.12 31.57 -14.42
CA LYS A 7 44.00 32.15 -13.66
C LYS A 7 42.86 32.59 -14.59
N LYS A 8 42.40 31.74 -15.50
CA LYS A 8 41.27 32.11 -16.38
C LYS A 8 40.47 30.94 -16.95
N ILE A 9 40.03 29.99 -16.12
CA ILE A 9 38.87 29.16 -16.46
C ILE A 9 37.98 29.09 -15.23
N GLY A 10 36.92 29.91 -15.23
CA GLY A 10 35.91 29.98 -14.17
C GLY A 10 35.01 28.75 -14.15
N LEU A 11 35.57 27.57 -13.84
CA LEU A 11 34.74 26.41 -13.50
C LEU A 11 34.15 26.63 -12.11
N LYS A 12 32.93 27.18 -12.09
CA LYS A 12 32.05 27.16 -10.92
C LYS A 12 31.92 25.69 -10.51
N LYS A 13 32.49 25.30 -9.35
CA LYS A 13 32.30 23.95 -8.79
C LYS A 13 30.80 23.68 -8.76
N ILE A 14 30.30 22.83 -9.65
CA ILE A 14 28.95 22.30 -9.60
C ILE A 14 28.91 21.48 -8.33
N GLY A 15 28.42 22.09 -7.26
CA GLY A 15 28.24 21.44 -5.98
C GLY A 15 27.16 20.39 -6.14
N PHE A 16 27.56 19.13 -6.35
CA PHE A 16 26.68 18.00 -6.07
C PHE A 16 26.35 18.07 -4.58
N LYS A 17 25.17 18.63 -4.28
CA LYS A 17 24.59 18.58 -2.94
C LYS A 17 24.53 17.10 -2.60
N LYS A 18 25.31 16.65 -1.61
CA LYS A 18 25.23 15.28 -1.08
C LYS A 18 23.77 15.06 -0.64
N ILE A 19 22.97 14.46 -1.50
CA ILE A 19 21.64 14.01 -1.16
C ILE A 19 21.88 12.89 -0.15
N GLY A 20 21.61 13.18 1.13
CA GLY A 20 21.86 12.23 2.21
C GLY A 20 21.15 10.91 1.90
N LEU A 21 21.79 9.79 2.20
CA LEU A 21 21.32 8.43 1.95
C LEU A 21 19.86 8.19 2.42
N LYS A 22 19.41 8.93 3.43
CA LYS A 22 18.01 8.95 3.93
C LYS A 22 17.01 9.56 2.95
N LYS A 23 17.36 10.64 2.24
CA LYS A 23 16.54 11.25 1.18
C LYS A 23 16.44 10.35 -0.06
N ILE A 24 17.49 9.57 -0.33
CA ILE A 24 17.49 8.56 -1.39
C ILE A 24 16.48 7.44 -1.08
N GLY A 25 16.37 7.01 0.18
CA GLY A 25 15.38 6.01 0.60
C GLY A 25 13.93 6.45 0.41
N ILE A 26 13.59 7.71 0.75
CA ILE A 26 12.22 8.24 0.63
C ILE A 26 11.85 8.47 -0.86
N VAL A 27 12.78 9.03 -1.65
CA VAL A 27 12.57 9.22 -3.09
C VAL A 27 12.45 7.86 -3.79
N ALA A 28 13.25 6.87 -3.41
CA ALA A 28 13.17 5.50 -3.91
C ALA A 28 11.83 4.83 -3.57
N VAL A 29 11.29 5.00 -2.36
CA VAL A 29 9.96 4.48 -1.99
C VAL A 29 8.86 5.16 -2.81
N SER A 30 8.90 6.49 -2.98
CA SER A 30 7.91 7.20 -3.82
C SER A 30 8.00 6.78 -5.30
N ALA A 31 9.22 6.53 -5.81
CA ALA A 31 9.45 6.08 -7.17
C ALA A 31 9.00 4.62 -7.35
N ILE A 32 9.22 3.74 -6.37
CA ILE A 32 8.74 2.35 -6.39
C ILE A 32 7.22 2.30 -6.35
N ILE A 33 6.57 3.07 -5.48
CA ILE A 33 5.10 3.15 -5.41
C ILE A 33 4.52 3.68 -6.72
N THR A 34 5.10 4.75 -7.29
CA THR A 34 4.66 5.33 -8.56
C THR A 34 4.89 4.36 -9.74
N THR A 35 5.99 3.61 -9.73
CA THR A 35 6.32 2.64 -10.80
C THR A 35 5.47 1.38 -10.70
N VAL A 36 5.23 0.85 -9.49
CA VAL A 36 4.32 -0.27 -9.25
C VAL A 36 2.92 0.09 -9.73
N ILE A 37 2.47 1.33 -9.48
CA ILE A 37 1.14 1.76 -9.90
C ILE A 37 1.06 2.04 -11.42
N ALA A 38 2.12 2.56 -12.04
CA ALA A 38 2.19 2.65 -13.51
C ALA A 38 2.10 1.26 -14.20
N VAL A 39 2.59 0.20 -13.55
CA VAL A 39 2.46 -1.19 -14.01
C VAL A 39 1.05 -1.75 -13.77
N VAL A 40 0.39 -1.39 -12.66
CA VAL A 40 -1.01 -1.75 -12.36
C VAL A 40 -2.00 -1.18 -13.39
N MET A 41 -1.72 0.01 -13.94
CA MET A 41 -2.59 0.67 -14.94
C MET A 41 -2.62 -0.03 -16.32
N ILE A 42 -1.77 -1.04 -16.55
CA ILE A 42 -1.70 -1.81 -17.81
C ILE A 42 -2.39 -3.18 -17.65
N ALA A 43 -2.74 -3.59 -16.43
CA ALA A 43 -3.32 -4.90 -16.18
C ALA A 43 -4.83 -4.90 -16.48
N ALA A 44 -5.22 -5.60 -17.54
CA ALA A 44 -6.61 -5.89 -17.83
C ALA A 44 -7.26 -6.67 -16.65
N PRO A 45 -8.52 -6.36 -16.29
CA PRO A 45 -9.26 -7.09 -15.27
C PRO A 45 -9.72 -8.43 -15.85
N ALA A 46 -8.82 -9.40 -15.98
CA ALA A 46 -9.19 -10.73 -16.48
C ALA A 46 -8.17 -11.83 -16.21
N MET A 47 -6.87 -11.51 -16.13
CA MET A 47 -5.80 -12.53 -16.21
C MET A 47 -5.32 -13.08 -14.86
N ALA A 48 -5.81 -12.56 -13.72
CA ALA A 48 -5.24 -12.85 -12.40
C ALA A 48 -6.03 -13.85 -11.54
N HIS A 49 -7.22 -14.29 -11.99
CA HIS A 49 -8.18 -14.94 -11.08
C HIS A 49 -7.79 -16.35 -10.62
N HIS A 50 -6.78 -16.99 -11.23
CA HIS A 50 -6.28 -18.28 -10.75
C HIS A 50 -4.79 -18.48 -11.04
N PRO A 51 -3.91 -18.56 -10.00
CA PRO A 51 -2.52 -19.00 -10.12
C PRO A 51 -2.37 -20.38 -10.81
N PHE A 52 -3.43 -21.19 -10.81
CA PHE A 52 -3.48 -22.54 -11.38
C PHE A 52 -4.55 -22.69 -12.50
N GLY A 53 -4.90 -21.61 -13.21
CA GLY A 53 -5.73 -21.70 -14.42
C GLY A 53 -7.17 -22.21 -14.20
N GLY A 54 -7.75 -21.92 -13.04
CA GLY A 54 -9.14 -22.27 -12.69
C GLY A 54 -9.28 -23.57 -11.91
N GLN A 55 -8.21 -24.35 -11.74
CA GLN A 55 -8.26 -25.59 -10.97
C GLN A 55 -8.03 -25.34 -9.48
N ALA A 56 -8.84 -26.02 -8.66
CA ALA A 56 -8.63 -26.07 -7.23
C ALA A 56 -7.30 -26.79 -6.92
N PRO A 57 -6.48 -26.27 -6.01
CA PRO A 57 -5.24 -26.92 -5.61
C PRO A 57 -5.52 -28.28 -4.96
N ASP A 58 -4.74 -29.29 -5.36
CA ASP A 58 -4.91 -30.70 -4.99
C ASP A 58 -4.00 -31.15 -3.84
N ASN A 59 -3.02 -30.33 -3.44
CA ASN A 59 -2.06 -30.66 -2.40
C ASN A 59 -1.67 -29.43 -1.57
N VAL A 60 -1.03 -29.66 -0.40
CA VAL A 60 -0.63 -28.61 0.56
C VAL A 60 0.21 -27.52 -0.10
N PHE A 61 1.18 -27.89 -0.94
CA PHE A 61 2.09 -26.95 -1.56
C PHE A 61 1.37 -26.07 -2.59
N ALA A 62 0.52 -26.68 -3.43
CA ALA A 62 -0.34 -25.96 -4.36
C ALA A 62 -1.32 -25.03 -3.63
N GLY A 63 -1.91 -25.50 -2.52
CA GLY A 63 -2.80 -24.69 -1.67
C GLY A 63 -2.09 -23.46 -1.14
N LEU A 64 -0.93 -23.64 -0.51
CA LEU A 64 -0.11 -22.55 0.03
C LEU A 64 0.30 -21.55 -1.06
N LEU A 65 0.79 -22.03 -2.20
CA LEU A 65 1.23 -21.19 -3.31
C LEU A 65 0.05 -20.44 -3.95
N SER A 66 -1.12 -21.09 -4.05
CA SER A 66 -2.36 -20.45 -4.51
C SER A 66 -2.76 -19.32 -3.56
N GLY A 67 -2.72 -19.56 -2.25
CA GLY A 67 -3.04 -18.55 -1.24
C GLY A 67 -2.08 -17.35 -1.29
N VAL A 68 -0.79 -17.59 -1.49
CA VAL A 68 0.20 -16.53 -1.67
C VAL A 68 0.01 -15.78 -2.98
N GLY A 69 -0.25 -16.50 -4.07
CA GLY A 69 -0.35 -15.94 -5.41
C GLY A 69 -1.57 -15.04 -5.61
N HIS A 70 -2.72 -15.40 -5.06
CA HIS A 70 -3.98 -14.67 -5.32
C HIS A 70 -3.92 -13.17 -5.05
N PRO A 71 -3.55 -12.71 -3.84
CA PRO A 71 -3.50 -11.28 -3.55
C PRO A 71 -2.40 -10.52 -4.29
N VAL A 72 -1.38 -11.25 -4.78
CA VAL A 72 -0.21 -10.66 -5.44
C VAL A 72 -0.46 -10.50 -6.94
N LEU A 73 -1.18 -11.44 -7.55
CA LEU A 73 -1.53 -11.41 -8.97
C LEU A 73 -2.76 -10.53 -9.22
N GLY A 74 -3.72 -10.49 -8.29
CA GLY A 74 -4.86 -9.57 -8.32
C GLY A 74 -4.42 -8.14 -7.99
N PHE A 75 -4.14 -7.32 -9.00
CA PHE A 75 -3.57 -5.99 -8.78
C PHE A 75 -4.51 -5.02 -8.04
N ASP A 76 -5.82 -5.20 -8.17
CA ASP A 76 -6.86 -4.54 -7.40
C ASP A 76 -6.76 -4.86 -5.90
N HIS A 77 -6.61 -6.14 -5.59
CA HIS A 77 -6.41 -6.65 -4.24
C HIS A 77 -5.07 -6.17 -3.66
N LEU A 78 -3.98 -6.25 -4.43
CA LEU A 78 -2.66 -5.78 -4.02
C LEU A 78 -2.68 -4.28 -3.67
N ALA A 79 -3.32 -3.46 -4.52
CA ALA A 79 -3.46 -2.03 -4.27
C ALA A 79 -4.25 -1.76 -2.98
N PHE A 80 -5.31 -2.53 -2.72
CA PHE A 80 -6.06 -2.47 -1.48
C PHE A 80 -5.22 -2.86 -0.25
N VAL A 81 -4.51 -3.98 -0.28
CA VAL A 81 -3.67 -4.45 0.84
C VAL A 81 -2.59 -3.41 1.20
N ILE A 82 -1.96 -2.80 0.18
CA ILE A 82 -1.01 -1.70 0.38
C ILE A 82 -1.72 -0.50 1.01
N ALA A 83 -2.89 -0.10 0.50
CA ALA A 83 -3.66 1.02 1.03
C ALA A 83 -3.99 0.84 2.53
N ILE A 84 -4.38 -0.38 2.94
CA ILE A 84 -4.67 -0.71 4.34
C ILE A 84 -3.42 -0.52 5.22
N GLY A 85 -2.25 -0.99 4.77
CA GLY A 85 -0.99 -0.79 5.49
C GLY A 85 -0.62 0.68 5.64
N LEU A 86 -0.72 1.46 4.56
CA LEU A 86 -0.46 2.90 4.58
C LEU A 86 -1.43 3.63 5.51
N LEU A 87 -2.73 3.32 5.45
CA LEU A 87 -3.76 3.96 6.27
C LEU A 87 -3.60 3.61 7.75
N ALA A 88 -3.24 2.35 8.06
CA ALA A 88 -2.94 1.94 9.42
C ALA A 88 -1.79 2.76 10.03
N ALA A 89 -0.79 3.19 9.24
CA ALA A 89 0.37 3.91 9.75
C ALA A 89 0.03 5.31 10.29
N VAL A 90 -0.98 5.96 9.70
CA VAL A 90 -1.43 7.30 10.09
C VAL A 90 -2.46 7.30 11.22
N LEU A 91 -2.90 6.12 11.67
CA LEU A 91 -3.85 5.95 12.77
C LEU A 91 -3.16 5.53 14.08
N ASN A 92 -3.75 5.93 15.21
CA ASN A 92 -3.22 5.59 16.54
C ASN A 92 -3.38 4.10 16.89
N ARG A 93 -4.34 3.40 16.29
CA ARG A 93 -4.58 1.96 16.48
C ARG A 93 -4.43 1.20 15.16
N GLY A 94 -3.35 1.48 14.43
CA GLY A 94 -3.08 0.85 13.13
C GLY A 94 -3.10 -0.67 13.14
N ILE A 95 -2.58 -1.30 14.19
CA ILE A 95 -2.60 -2.76 14.33
C ILE A 95 -4.04 -3.32 14.37
N THR A 96 -4.97 -2.62 15.03
CA THR A 96 -6.40 -3.02 15.04
C THR A 96 -6.99 -3.00 13.63
N VAL A 97 -6.59 -2.03 12.80
CA VAL A 97 -7.02 -1.96 11.39
C VAL A 97 -6.49 -3.16 10.60
N LEU A 98 -5.21 -3.52 10.77
CA LEU A 98 -4.62 -4.68 10.11
C LEU A 98 -5.30 -5.99 10.51
N LEU A 99 -5.57 -6.18 11.80
CA LEU A 99 -6.26 -7.37 12.31
C LEU A 99 -7.70 -7.44 11.79
N ALA A 100 -8.42 -6.32 11.78
CA ALA A 100 -9.78 -6.26 11.25
C ALA A 100 -9.84 -6.65 9.76
N PHE A 101 -8.87 -6.15 8.97
CA PHE A 101 -8.72 -6.54 7.56
C PHE A 101 -8.50 -8.05 7.39
N LEU A 102 -7.50 -8.61 8.08
CA LEU A 102 -7.16 -10.03 7.91
C LEU A 102 -8.29 -10.96 8.35
N LEU A 103 -8.93 -10.67 9.48
CA LEU A 103 -10.07 -11.45 9.97
C LEU A 103 -11.26 -11.34 9.02
N ALA A 104 -11.54 -10.15 8.49
CA ALA A 104 -12.60 -9.97 7.51
C ALA A 104 -12.32 -10.68 6.19
N ALA A 105 -11.08 -10.68 5.71
CA ALA A 105 -10.69 -11.41 4.50
C ALA A 105 -10.89 -12.93 4.65
N VAL A 106 -10.49 -13.50 5.80
CA VAL A 106 -10.75 -14.91 6.10
C VAL A 106 -12.25 -15.18 6.19
N ALA A 107 -13.01 -14.32 6.87
CA ALA A 107 -14.46 -14.45 6.97
C ALA A 107 -15.15 -14.39 5.59
N GLY A 108 -14.72 -13.47 4.73
CA GLY A 108 -15.23 -13.32 3.36
C GLY A 108 -14.97 -14.57 2.52
N THR A 109 -13.76 -15.13 2.64
CA THR A 109 -13.40 -16.40 2.00
C THR A 109 -14.35 -17.51 2.46
N GLY A 110 -14.62 -17.57 3.76
CA GLY A 110 -15.58 -18.49 4.35
C GLY A 110 -17.01 -18.30 3.84
N LEU A 111 -17.48 -17.07 3.63
CA LEU A 111 -18.80 -16.80 3.04
C LEU A 111 -18.91 -17.37 1.63
N HIS A 112 -17.88 -17.19 0.80
CA HIS A 112 -17.88 -17.76 -0.55
C HIS A 112 -17.96 -19.29 -0.50
N LEU A 113 -17.15 -19.93 0.35
CA LEU A 113 -17.15 -21.38 0.51
C LEU A 113 -18.44 -21.94 1.11
N ALA A 114 -19.16 -21.13 1.90
CA ALA A 114 -20.50 -21.44 2.38
C ALA A 114 -21.59 -21.21 1.31
N ALA A 115 -21.21 -20.91 0.06
CA ALA A 115 -22.11 -20.58 -1.05
C ALA A 115 -23.05 -19.40 -0.78
N VAL A 116 -22.65 -18.47 0.11
CA VAL A 116 -23.41 -17.24 0.38
C VAL A 116 -23.07 -16.21 -0.69
N THR A 117 -24.01 -15.85 -1.54
CA THR A 117 -23.76 -14.86 -2.60
C THR A 117 -23.66 -13.44 -2.04
N LEU A 118 -22.51 -12.78 -2.25
CA LEU A 118 -22.39 -11.33 -2.08
C LEU A 118 -22.60 -10.64 -3.43
N PRO A 119 -23.72 -9.91 -3.61
CA PRO A 119 -23.99 -9.24 -4.88
C PRO A 119 -23.00 -8.09 -5.11
N ALA A 120 -22.72 -7.82 -6.39
CA ALA A 120 -21.90 -6.69 -6.83
C ALA A 120 -20.49 -6.66 -6.20
N SER A 121 -19.88 -7.83 -5.96
CA SER A 121 -18.56 -7.95 -5.32
C SER A 121 -17.48 -7.16 -6.05
N GLU A 122 -17.42 -7.26 -7.38
CA GLU A 122 -16.46 -6.53 -8.21
C GLU A 122 -16.61 -5.00 -8.10
N TRP A 123 -17.84 -4.51 -8.05
CA TRP A 123 -18.15 -3.09 -7.86
C TRP A 123 -17.68 -2.62 -6.48
N VAL A 124 -17.96 -3.39 -5.43
CA VAL A 124 -17.56 -3.04 -4.06
C VAL A 124 -16.04 -3.08 -3.91
N ILE A 125 -15.36 -4.07 -4.51
CA ILE A 125 -13.89 -4.16 -4.53
C ILE A 125 -13.31 -2.93 -5.23
N SER A 126 -13.75 -2.61 -6.44
CA SER A 126 -13.26 -1.46 -7.21
C SER A 126 -13.51 -0.12 -6.49
N ALA A 127 -14.73 0.06 -5.96
CA ALA A 127 -15.09 1.24 -5.18
C ALA A 127 -14.27 1.35 -3.90
N SER A 128 -13.93 0.22 -3.25
CA SER A 128 -13.09 0.23 -2.05
C SER A 128 -11.67 0.69 -2.36
N VAL A 129 -11.04 0.24 -3.45
CA VAL A 129 -9.70 0.71 -3.85
C VAL A 129 -9.70 2.22 -4.05
N LEU A 130 -10.71 2.73 -4.77
CA LEU A 130 -10.89 4.17 -4.98
C LEU A 130 -11.08 4.92 -3.65
N LEU A 131 -11.97 4.42 -2.78
CA LEU A 131 -12.26 5.01 -1.48
C LEU A 131 -11.00 5.09 -0.61
N PHE A 132 -10.28 3.99 -0.44
CA PHE A 132 -9.08 3.95 0.40
C PHE A 132 -7.93 4.79 -0.18
N GLY A 133 -7.80 4.86 -1.51
CA GLY A 133 -6.92 5.82 -2.17
C GLY A 133 -7.28 7.28 -1.82
N LEU A 134 -8.57 7.63 -1.89
CA LEU A 134 -9.05 8.97 -1.55
C LEU A 134 -8.85 9.31 -0.07
N LEU A 135 -9.06 8.34 0.84
CA LEU A 135 -8.79 8.51 2.28
C LEU A 135 -7.31 8.81 2.55
N LEU A 136 -6.38 8.25 1.77
CA LEU A 136 -4.95 8.55 1.87
C LEU A 136 -4.59 9.94 1.31
N VAL A 137 -5.30 10.43 0.29
CA VAL A 137 -5.09 11.75 -0.32
C VAL A 137 -5.62 12.88 0.56
N THR A 138 -6.77 12.66 1.18
CA THR A 138 -7.51 13.67 1.94
C THR A 138 -6.91 13.86 3.34
N ARG A 139 -6.96 15.08 3.86
CA ARG A 139 -6.48 15.41 5.23
C ARG A 139 -7.58 15.26 6.28
N GLN A 140 -8.49 14.29 6.11
CA GLN A 140 -9.60 14.14 7.03
C GLN A 140 -9.16 13.46 8.33
N ARG A 141 -9.70 13.92 9.46
CA ARG A 141 -9.56 13.23 10.74
C ARG A 141 -10.53 12.06 10.75
N LEU A 142 -10.05 10.88 10.37
CA LEU A 142 -10.85 9.67 10.38
C LEU A 142 -10.94 9.12 11.80
N SER A 143 -12.15 8.79 12.26
CA SER A 143 -12.31 8.06 13.51
C SER A 143 -11.84 6.62 13.29
N THR A 144 -10.97 6.12 14.17
CA THR A 144 -10.48 4.72 14.08
C THR A 144 -11.62 3.70 13.96
N PRO A 145 -12.74 3.81 14.72
CA PRO A 145 -13.85 2.86 14.58
C PRO A 145 -14.48 2.88 13.18
N ALA A 146 -14.65 4.05 12.56
CA ALA A 146 -15.19 4.13 11.21
C ALA A 146 -14.25 3.49 10.19
N VAL A 147 -12.93 3.69 10.32
CA VAL A 147 -11.96 3.03 9.45
C VAL A 147 -12.00 1.52 9.64
N VAL A 148 -12.04 1.03 10.89
CA VAL A 148 -12.16 -0.41 11.16
C VAL A 148 -13.41 -1.00 10.52
N ALA A 149 -14.55 -0.32 10.59
CA ALA A 149 -15.79 -0.78 9.96
C ALA A 149 -15.68 -0.82 8.43
N LEU A 150 -15.14 0.23 7.80
CA LEU A 150 -14.94 0.27 6.35
C LEU A 150 -13.94 -0.81 5.89
N VAL A 151 -12.87 -1.01 6.64
CA VAL A 151 -11.84 -2.01 6.35
C VAL A 151 -12.38 -3.42 6.54
N ALA A 152 -13.21 -3.67 7.55
CA ALA A 152 -13.85 -4.96 7.73
C ALA A 152 -14.84 -5.24 6.59
N LEU A 153 -15.64 -4.25 6.18
CA LEU A 153 -16.56 -4.41 5.05
C LEU A 153 -15.79 -4.71 3.75
N ALA A 154 -14.83 -3.85 3.38
CA ALA A 154 -14.04 -4.06 2.18
C ALA A 154 -13.24 -5.37 2.24
N GLY A 155 -12.59 -5.66 3.37
CA GLY A 155 -11.87 -6.90 3.60
C GLY A 155 -12.74 -8.14 3.42
N MET A 156 -14.01 -8.10 3.84
CA MET A 156 -14.98 -9.18 3.59
C MET A 156 -15.20 -9.41 2.09
N PHE A 157 -15.36 -8.36 1.30
CA PHE A 157 -15.58 -8.48 -0.16
C PHE A 157 -14.33 -8.95 -0.90
N HIS A 158 -13.15 -8.44 -0.54
CA HIS A 158 -11.87 -8.95 -1.07
C HIS A 158 -11.67 -10.43 -0.68
N GLY A 159 -11.95 -10.77 0.58
CA GLY A 159 -12.00 -12.14 1.09
C GLY A 159 -12.91 -13.04 0.27
N TYR A 160 -14.10 -12.55 -0.02
CA TYR A 160 -15.09 -13.26 -0.82
C TYR A 160 -14.57 -13.56 -2.23
N ALA A 161 -13.93 -12.61 -2.90
CA ALA A 161 -13.34 -12.86 -4.22
C ALA A 161 -12.20 -13.90 -4.17
N TYR A 162 -11.34 -13.88 -3.14
CA TYR A 162 -10.31 -14.91 -2.96
C TYR A 162 -10.88 -16.33 -2.88
N GLY A 163 -12.06 -16.48 -2.27
CA GLY A 163 -12.71 -17.78 -2.09
C GLY A 163 -12.98 -18.54 -3.39
N GLU A 164 -13.15 -17.85 -4.51
CA GLU A 164 -13.45 -18.46 -5.81
C GLU A 164 -12.41 -19.53 -6.18
N ALA A 165 -11.14 -19.28 -5.91
CA ALA A 165 -10.06 -20.13 -6.37
C ALA A 165 -9.71 -21.31 -5.46
N ILE A 166 -10.44 -21.46 -4.36
CA ILE A 166 -10.31 -22.61 -3.46
C ILE A 166 -11.63 -23.39 -3.35
N VAL A 167 -12.66 -23.01 -4.14
CA VAL A 167 -13.89 -23.79 -4.27
C VAL A 167 -13.56 -25.20 -4.78
N GLY A 168 -14.11 -26.22 -4.11
CA GLY A 168 -13.91 -27.62 -4.49
C GLY A 168 -12.57 -28.22 -4.05
N ALA A 169 -11.71 -27.47 -3.38
CA ALA A 169 -10.49 -28.02 -2.80
C ALA A 169 -10.78 -28.91 -1.58
N GLU A 170 -9.96 -29.95 -1.41
CA GLU A 170 -9.98 -30.77 -0.19
C GLU A 170 -9.63 -29.93 1.06
N PRO A 171 -10.02 -30.37 2.28
CA PRO A 171 -9.80 -29.59 3.51
C PRO A 171 -8.33 -29.22 3.77
N THR A 172 -7.40 -30.13 3.44
CA THR A 172 -5.96 -29.94 3.66
C THR A 172 -5.36 -28.81 2.81
N PRO A 173 -5.49 -28.80 1.45
CA PRO A 173 -5.04 -27.67 0.63
C PRO A 173 -5.80 -26.37 0.93
N LEU A 174 -7.07 -26.43 1.35
CA LEU A 174 -7.83 -25.25 1.79
C LEU A 174 -7.20 -24.58 3.01
N VAL A 175 -6.81 -25.33 4.04
CA VAL A 175 -6.12 -24.75 5.21
C VAL A 175 -4.78 -24.14 4.80
N ALA A 176 -4.01 -24.83 3.95
CA ALA A 176 -2.74 -24.30 3.43
C ALA A 176 -2.94 -22.99 2.64
N TYR A 177 -3.99 -22.92 1.84
CA TYR A 177 -4.42 -21.72 1.13
C TYR A 177 -4.70 -20.57 2.08
N LEU A 178 -5.52 -20.77 3.12
CA LEU A 178 -5.84 -19.72 4.10
C LEU A 178 -4.60 -19.22 4.86
N ILE A 179 -3.64 -20.10 5.16
CA ILE A 179 -2.35 -19.73 5.77
C ILE A 179 -1.54 -18.85 4.82
N GLY A 180 -1.40 -19.26 3.55
CA GLY A 180 -0.67 -18.49 2.53
C GLY A 180 -1.33 -17.13 2.28
N LEU A 181 -2.64 -17.13 2.12
CA LEU A 181 -3.49 -15.96 1.89
C LEU A 181 -3.38 -14.95 3.03
N THR A 182 -3.53 -15.39 4.28
CA THR A 182 -3.47 -14.51 5.45
C THR A 182 -2.04 -14.03 5.68
N GLY A 183 -1.05 -14.92 5.51
CA GLY A 183 0.36 -14.63 5.72
C GLY A 183 0.88 -13.58 4.73
N VAL A 184 0.62 -13.73 3.44
CA VAL A 184 1.11 -12.79 2.41
C VAL A 184 0.47 -11.41 2.57
N GLN A 185 -0.84 -11.35 2.81
CA GLN A 185 -1.54 -10.08 3.01
C GLN A 185 -1.06 -9.37 4.27
N GLY A 186 -0.89 -10.12 5.37
CA GLY A 186 -0.33 -9.61 6.62
C GLY A 186 1.10 -9.09 6.44
N ALA A 187 1.93 -9.79 5.68
CA ALA A 187 3.30 -9.36 5.39
C ALA A 187 3.34 -8.07 4.55
N ILE A 188 2.55 -7.97 3.48
CA ILE A 188 2.50 -6.78 2.62
C ILE A 188 1.95 -5.58 3.39
N ALA A 189 0.78 -5.72 4.02
CA ALA A 189 0.16 -4.62 4.78
C ALA A 189 1.02 -4.22 5.98
N GLY A 190 1.61 -5.19 6.68
CA GLY A 190 2.54 -4.97 7.78
C GLY A 190 3.82 -4.24 7.36
N ALA A 191 4.39 -4.61 6.21
CA ALA A 191 5.55 -3.92 5.65
C ALA A 191 5.21 -2.47 5.26
N ALA A 192 4.11 -2.25 4.54
CA ALA A 192 3.63 -0.91 4.18
C ALA A 192 3.36 -0.05 5.42
N TYR A 193 2.73 -0.62 6.45
CA TYR A 193 2.53 0.00 7.75
C TYR A 193 3.84 0.40 8.41
N TRP A 194 4.78 -0.53 8.53
CA TRP A 194 6.04 -0.32 9.24
C TRP A 194 6.95 0.70 8.54
N VAL A 195 7.09 0.61 7.21
CA VAL A 195 7.87 1.56 6.41
C VAL A 195 7.29 2.98 6.57
N SER A 196 5.97 3.11 6.46
CA SER A 196 5.28 4.39 6.59
C SER A 196 5.38 4.96 7.99
N LYS A 197 5.21 4.13 9.03
CA LYS A 197 5.35 4.55 10.42
C LYS A 197 6.75 5.07 10.71
N ARG A 198 7.79 4.41 10.17
CA ARG A 198 9.18 4.87 10.29
C ARG A 198 9.44 6.18 9.57
N ALA A 199 8.86 6.38 8.38
CA ALA A 199 8.98 7.65 7.67
C ALA A 199 8.36 8.78 8.51
N LEU A 200 7.15 8.56 9.05
CA LEU A 200 6.44 9.53 9.88
C LEU A 200 7.17 9.83 11.21
N VAL A 201 7.72 8.82 11.89
CA VAL A 201 8.47 9.01 13.14
C VAL A 201 9.84 9.64 12.88
N GLY A 202 10.51 9.28 11.78
CA GLY A 202 11.76 9.89 11.35
C GLY A 202 11.62 11.39 11.13
N ASP A 203 10.49 11.82 10.57
CA ASP A 203 10.15 13.23 10.40
C ASP A 203 9.98 13.96 11.75
N LEU A 204 9.42 13.29 12.77
CA LEU A 204 9.26 13.84 14.12
C LEU A 204 10.58 13.88 14.90
N ALA A 205 11.43 12.87 14.77
CA ALA A 205 12.71 12.80 15.48
C ALA A 205 13.77 13.78 14.97
N GLN A 206 13.60 14.30 13.75
CA GLN A 206 14.46 15.35 13.18
C GLN A 206 14.03 16.77 13.57
N GLN A 207 13.05 16.92 14.46
CA GLN A 207 12.70 18.22 15.03
C GLN A 207 13.87 18.76 15.88
N PRO A 208 14.43 19.93 15.53
CA PRO A 208 15.42 20.59 16.39
C PRO A 208 14.81 20.85 17.77
N GLN A 209 15.55 20.52 18.84
CA GLN A 209 15.17 20.94 20.19
C GLN A 209 15.16 22.48 20.23
N PRO A 210 14.19 23.12 20.89
CA PRO A 210 14.15 24.58 20.98
C PRO A 210 15.34 25.06 21.82
N HIS A 211 16.43 25.46 21.15
CA HIS A 211 17.47 26.27 21.76
C HIS A 211 17.04 27.73 21.74
N GLY A 212 17.09 28.39 22.90
CA GLY A 212 16.55 29.73 23.18
C GLY A 212 17.33 30.89 22.56
N ASP A 213 17.95 30.67 21.42
CA ASP A 213 19.01 31.53 20.89
C ASP A 213 18.57 31.93 19.48
N GLY A 214 18.03 33.14 19.35
CA GLY A 214 17.33 33.63 18.17
C GLY A 214 18.09 33.45 16.85
N MET A 215 17.60 32.54 16.00
CA MET A 215 17.92 32.44 14.57
C MET A 215 16.71 31.84 13.83
N THR A 216 15.72 32.67 13.48
CA THR A 216 14.33 32.22 13.25
C THR A 216 13.93 31.94 11.79
N SER A 217 14.74 32.29 10.79
CA SER A 217 14.30 32.20 9.38
C SER A 217 14.64 30.89 8.66
N ASN A 218 15.76 30.24 8.96
CA ASN A 218 16.19 29.01 8.25
C ASN A 218 15.71 27.72 8.92
N ILE A 219 15.45 27.74 10.22
CA ILE A 219 15.02 26.56 10.98
C ILE A 219 13.57 26.21 10.64
N THR A 220 12.70 27.21 10.49
CA THR A 220 11.27 27.03 10.19
C THR A 220 11.03 26.49 8.77
N SER A 221 11.81 26.91 7.77
CA SER A 221 11.69 26.40 6.38
C SER A 221 12.16 24.95 6.24
N ASP A 222 13.27 24.57 6.91
CA ASP A 222 13.77 23.19 6.86
C ASP A 222 12.86 22.25 7.68
N MET A 223 12.30 22.74 8.79
CA MET A 223 11.38 22.02 9.69
C MET A 223 10.02 21.72 9.05
N THR A 224 9.45 22.65 8.27
CA THR A 224 8.24 22.39 7.48
C THR A 224 8.52 21.39 6.35
N SER A 225 9.71 21.39 5.76
CA SER A 225 10.04 20.56 4.60
C SER A 225 10.11 19.04 4.89
N ASN A 226 10.61 18.63 6.07
CA ASN A 226 10.79 17.21 6.40
C ASN A 226 9.48 16.51 6.80
N ILE A 227 8.66 17.08 7.69
CA ILE A 227 7.30 16.56 8.03
C ILE A 227 6.40 16.49 6.79
N THR A 228 6.64 17.40 5.84
CA THR A 228 5.92 17.39 4.56
C THR A 228 6.30 16.17 3.71
N SER A 229 7.47 15.55 3.89
CA SER A 229 7.97 14.50 3.00
C SER A 229 7.34 13.12 3.22
N GLY A 230 7.21 12.65 4.46
CA GLY A 230 6.56 11.36 4.75
C GLY A 230 5.07 11.39 4.45
N ILE A 231 4.38 12.45 4.89
CA ILE A 231 2.95 12.66 4.59
C ILE A 231 2.74 12.87 3.07
N ALA A 232 3.61 13.59 2.37
CA ALA A 232 3.50 13.72 0.91
C ALA A 232 3.66 12.38 0.20
N SER A 233 4.58 11.52 0.67
CA SER A 233 4.78 10.18 0.08
C SER A 233 3.54 9.29 0.23
N ILE A 234 2.91 9.31 1.42
CA ILE A 234 1.64 8.58 1.65
C ILE A 234 0.52 9.13 0.77
N ARG A 235 0.44 10.46 0.58
CA ARG A 235 -0.58 11.09 -0.28
C ARG A 235 -0.35 10.79 -1.77
N GLN A 236 0.90 10.77 -2.22
CA GLN A 236 1.26 10.37 -3.58
C GLN A 236 0.85 8.92 -3.86
N ALA A 237 1.13 8.01 -2.92
CA ALA A 237 0.62 6.64 -2.98
C ALA A 237 -0.90 6.60 -3.07
N GLY A 238 -1.59 7.42 -2.26
CA GLY A 238 -3.05 7.57 -2.29
C GLY A 238 -3.60 7.99 -3.65
N PHE A 239 -2.99 8.98 -4.32
CA PHE A 239 -3.43 9.42 -5.66
C PHE A 239 -3.35 8.29 -6.68
N ALA A 240 -2.27 7.53 -6.62
CA ALA A 240 -2.00 6.47 -7.56
C ALA A 240 -2.94 5.27 -7.30
N ILE A 241 -3.20 4.90 -6.04
CA ILE A 241 -4.21 3.90 -5.66
C ILE A 241 -5.63 4.35 -6.08
N CYS A 242 -5.96 5.63 -5.85
CA CYS A 242 -7.23 6.20 -6.27
C CYS A 242 -7.43 6.12 -7.80
N GLY A 243 -6.37 6.38 -8.57
CA GLY A 243 -6.37 6.24 -10.02
C GLY A 243 -6.63 4.80 -10.48
N ALA A 244 -5.96 3.82 -9.84
CA ALA A 244 -6.22 2.40 -10.10
C ALA A 244 -7.68 2.03 -9.82
N GLY A 245 -8.23 2.45 -8.68
CA GLY A 245 -9.64 2.24 -8.35
C GLY A 245 -10.61 2.88 -9.36
N ALA A 246 -10.30 4.07 -9.86
CA ALA A 246 -11.12 4.74 -10.88
C ALA A 246 -11.12 3.99 -12.22
N VAL A 247 -9.97 3.45 -12.64
CA VAL A 247 -9.87 2.62 -13.85
C VAL A 247 -10.65 1.32 -13.69
N LEU A 248 -10.47 0.63 -12.56
CA LEU A 248 -11.20 -0.61 -12.26
C LEU A 248 -12.71 -0.38 -12.30
N LEU A 249 -13.19 0.68 -11.64
CA LEU A 249 -14.60 1.05 -11.64
C LEU A 249 -15.10 1.43 -13.05
N GLY A 250 -14.28 2.13 -13.83
CA GLY A 250 -14.58 2.49 -15.21
C GLY A 250 -14.72 1.28 -16.14
N ASN A 251 -13.87 0.26 -15.97
CA ASN A 251 -13.92 -0.97 -16.75
C ASN A 251 -15.20 -1.78 -16.51
N LEU A 252 -15.86 -1.61 -15.36
CA LEU A 252 -17.14 -2.27 -15.07
C LEU A 252 -18.35 -1.58 -15.74
N LEU A 253 -18.17 -0.36 -16.27
CA LEU A 253 -19.22 0.43 -16.93
C LEU A 253 -19.34 0.20 -18.44
N VAL A 254 -18.41 -0.55 -19.04
CA VAL A 254 -18.31 -0.79 -20.50
C VAL A 254 -18.61 -2.24 -20.80
#